data_AF-A0A4R6LV32-F1
#
_entry.id   AF-A0A4R6LV32-F1
#
_cell.length_a   1.000
_cell.length_b   1.000
_cell.length_c   1.000
_cell.angle_alpha   90.00
_cell.angle_beta   90.00
_cell.angle_gamma   90.00
#
_symmetry.space_group_name_H-M   'P 1'
#
loop_
_entity.id
_entity.type
_entity.pdbx_description
1 polymer ?
#
loop_
_entity_poly.entity_id
_entity_poly.type
_entity_poly.pdbx_seq_one_letter_code
_entity_poly.pdbx_strand_id
1 'polypeptide(L)'
;METDNLGKVIISEKEIAARIDELAAQLNQDFKDQEVILVSILKSSLYFMTDLSRKLKFPLKLDFLELNHYADQDNSGVIRVTRDLEFSIAGRDVLIIENIIRTGLTHSYLLKNLGARNPKSISICTLLHISDNKLLDLPVHYTGFEIEDNFVVGYGLDYQEKYRNLPYIALYEENPQQ
;
A
#
# COMPACT_ATOMS: atom_id res chain seq x y z
N MET A 1 -7.47 10.49 25.18
CA MET A 1 -7.92 10.23 23.81
C MET A 1 -8.73 8.96 23.90
N GLU A 2 -10.01 8.99 23.52
CA GLU A 2 -10.89 7.81 23.56
C GLU A 2 -10.24 6.69 22.74
N THR A 3 -9.77 5.67 23.44
CA THR A 3 -9.21 4.42 22.89
C THR A 3 -10.27 3.31 22.89
N ASP A 4 -11.55 3.68 23.06
CA ASP A 4 -12.60 2.78 23.52
C ASP A 4 -12.87 1.61 22.57
N ASN A 5 -12.42 1.74 21.31
CA ASN A 5 -12.57 0.71 20.26
C ASN A 5 -11.23 0.18 19.71
N LEU A 6 -10.08 0.53 20.33
CA LEU A 6 -8.78 0.00 19.91
C LEU A 6 -8.59 -1.41 20.49
N GLY A 7 -8.60 -2.41 19.62
CA GLY A 7 -8.47 -3.81 20.01
C GLY A 7 -7.03 -4.28 20.11
N LYS A 8 -6.86 -5.61 20.01
CA LYS A 8 -5.58 -6.30 20.13
C LYS A 8 -4.58 -5.87 19.04
N VAL A 9 -3.31 -5.69 19.43
CA VAL A 9 -2.18 -5.60 18.49
C VAL A 9 -1.99 -6.94 17.78
N ILE A 10 -2.09 -6.93 16.45
CA ILE A 10 -1.93 -8.12 15.61
C ILE A 10 -0.56 -8.18 14.93
N ILE A 11 0.09 -7.03 14.72
CA ILE A 11 1.45 -6.95 14.19
C ILE A 11 2.16 -5.83 14.93
N SER A 12 3.18 -6.19 15.71
CA SER A 12 3.98 -5.26 16.49
C SER A 12 4.95 -4.44 15.64
N GLU A 13 5.41 -3.31 16.16
CA GLU A 13 6.45 -2.49 15.54
C GLU A 13 7.72 -3.29 15.19
N LYS A 14 8.10 -4.23 16.06
CA LYS A 14 9.28 -5.09 15.83
C LYS A 14 9.06 -6.07 14.68
N GLU A 15 7.87 -6.65 14.57
CA GLU A 15 7.51 -7.55 13.46
C GLU A 15 7.48 -6.78 12.14
N ILE A 16 6.89 -5.57 12.14
CA ILE A 16 6.91 -4.68 10.97
C ILE A 16 8.34 -4.37 10.55
N ALA A 17 9.19 -3.91 11.47
CA ALA A 17 10.58 -3.59 11.16
C ALA A 17 11.36 -4.77 10.58
N ALA A 18 11.22 -5.96 11.19
CA ALA A 18 11.84 -7.19 10.70
C ALA A 18 11.34 -7.57 9.30
N ARG A 19 10.03 -7.47 9.07
CA ARG A 19 9.46 -7.80 7.75
C ARG A 19 9.91 -6.81 6.67
N ILE A 20 10.07 -5.54 7.00
CA ILE A 20 10.60 -4.54 6.07
C ILE A 20 12.06 -4.86 5.71
N ASP A 21 12.88 -5.34 6.65
CA ASP A 21 14.24 -5.82 6.34
C ASP A 21 14.23 -6.97 5.33
N GLU A 22 13.33 -7.94 5.50
CA GLU A 22 13.19 -9.08 4.58
C GLU A 22 12.73 -8.64 3.19
N LEU A 23 11.71 -7.78 3.11
CA LEU A 23 11.22 -7.23 1.84
C LEU A 23 12.29 -6.41 1.13
N ALA A 24 13.02 -5.56 1.87
CA ALA A 24 14.12 -4.79 1.31
C ALA A 24 15.24 -5.69 0.77
N ALA A 25 15.55 -6.81 1.44
CA ALA A 25 16.53 -7.76 0.94
C ALA A 25 16.13 -8.38 -0.41
N GLN A 26 14.85 -8.79 -0.54
CA GLN A 26 14.30 -9.32 -1.80
C GLN A 26 14.35 -8.26 -2.92
N LEU A 27 13.83 -7.06 -2.65
CA LEU A 27 13.81 -5.96 -3.61
C LEU A 27 15.22 -5.56 -4.07
N ASN A 28 16.19 -5.53 -3.14
CA ASN A 28 17.58 -5.22 -3.46
C ASN A 28 18.24 -6.26 -4.38
N GLN A 29 17.77 -7.51 -4.33
CA GLN A 29 18.23 -8.56 -5.24
C GLN A 29 17.58 -8.41 -6.62
N ASP A 30 16.26 -8.21 -6.67
CA ASP A 30 15.48 -8.21 -7.91
C ASP A 30 15.72 -6.95 -8.76
N PHE A 31 15.84 -5.79 -8.11
CA PHE A 31 16.04 -4.49 -8.77
C PHE A 31 17.50 -4.04 -8.77
N LYS A 32 18.44 -4.96 -8.55
CA LYS A 32 19.87 -4.66 -8.58
C LYS A 32 20.24 -3.98 -9.91
N ASP A 33 20.96 -2.86 -9.81
CA ASP A 33 21.44 -2.07 -10.96
C ASP A 33 20.32 -1.48 -11.87
N GLN A 34 19.08 -1.42 -11.37
CA GLN A 34 17.94 -0.80 -12.05
C GLN A 34 17.54 0.53 -11.38
N GLU A 35 17.09 1.52 -12.17
CA GLU A 35 16.46 2.73 -11.63
C GLU A 35 14.94 2.50 -11.54
N VAL A 36 14.39 2.54 -10.33
CA VAL A 36 12.98 2.21 -10.05
C VAL A 36 12.22 3.45 -9.61
N ILE A 37 10.99 3.63 -10.12
CA ILE A 37 10.06 4.62 -9.59
C ILE A 37 9.18 3.94 -8.55
N LEU A 38 9.34 4.32 -7.29
CA LEU A 38 8.49 3.90 -6.20
C LEU A 38 7.27 4.80 -6.14
N VAL A 39 6.08 4.23 -6.33
CA VAL A 39 4.81 4.97 -6.32
C VAL A 39 4.04 4.60 -5.06
N SER A 40 3.90 5.55 -4.14
CA SER A 40 3.10 5.39 -2.92
C SER A 40 1.69 5.93 -3.14
N ILE A 41 0.69 5.13 -2.78
CA ILE A 41 -0.72 5.55 -2.81
C ILE A 41 -1.04 6.22 -1.49
N LEU A 42 -1.31 7.52 -1.53
CA LEU A 42 -1.58 8.31 -0.34
C LEU A 42 -3.00 8.10 0.17
N LYS A 43 -3.22 8.17 1.50
CA LYS A 43 -2.23 8.49 2.56
C LYS A 43 -1.65 7.25 3.26
N SER A 44 -2.34 6.12 3.15
CA SER A 44 -2.13 4.93 3.98
C SER A 44 -0.70 4.42 3.92
N SER A 45 -0.10 4.36 2.74
CA SER A 45 1.20 3.73 2.51
C SER A 45 2.41 4.58 2.91
N LEU A 46 2.20 5.80 3.41
CA LEU A 46 3.29 6.75 3.70
C LEU A 46 4.36 6.19 4.64
N TYR A 47 3.96 5.59 5.76
CA TYR A 47 4.91 5.06 6.75
C TYR A 47 5.70 3.88 6.19
N PHE A 48 4.98 2.92 5.57
CA PHE A 48 5.59 1.75 4.93
C PHE A 48 6.57 2.15 3.82
N MET A 49 6.17 3.05 2.93
CA MET A 49 7.02 3.63 1.89
C MET A 49 8.29 4.26 2.48
N THR A 50 8.15 5.04 3.55
CA THR A 50 9.28 5.75 4.17
C THR A 50 10.26 4.78 4.84
N ASP A 51 9.77 3.76 5.55
CA ASP A 51 10.62 2.78 6.23
C ASP A 51 11.30 1.83 5.22
N LEU A 52 10.57 1.36 4.21
CA LEU A 52 11.09 0.48 3.18
C LEU A 52 12.15 1.17 2.32
N SER A 53 11.84 2.37 1.80
CA SER A 53 12.74 3.08 0.88
C SER A 53 14.11 3.39 1.48
N ARG A 54 14.18 3.65 2.79
CA ARG A 54 15.45 3.87 3.52
C ARG A 54 16.38 2.64 3.52
N LYS A 55 15.87 1.44 3.27
CA LYS A 55 16.64 0.18 3.25
C LYS A 55 16.98 -0.30 1.83
N LEU A 56 16.47 0.36 0.80
CA LEU A 56 16.75 0.02 -0.60
C LEU A 56 18.11 0.59 -1.02
N LYS A 57 18.83 -0.17 -1.83
CA LYS A 57 20.24 0.04 -2.19
C LYS A 57 20.45 0.23 -3.69
N PHE A 58 19.38 0.44 -4.44
CA PHE A 58 19.39 0.77 -5.86
C PHE A 58 18.91 2.21 -6.09
N PRO A 59 19.28 2.84 -7.22
CA PRO A 59 18.78 4.16 -7.58
C PRO A 59 17.25 4.17 -7.66
N LEU A 60 16.62 5.11 -6.97
CA LEU A 60 15.16 5.20 -6.94
C LEU A 60 14.66 6.65 -6.95
N LYS A 61 13.42 6.82 -7.42
CA LYS A 61 12.63 8.05 -7.27
C LYS A 61 11.39 7.73 -6.47
N LEU A 62 11.01 8.63 -5.55
CA LEU A 62 9.75 8.54 -4.84
C LEU A 62 8.72 9.40 -5.59
N ASP A 63 7.56 8.84 -5.87
CA ASP A 63 6.42 9.54 -6.42
C ASP A 63 5.15 9.15 -5.65
N PHE A 64 4.13 10.01 -5.70
CA PHE A 64 2.93 9.86 -4.89
C PHE A 64 1.69 10.04 -5.74
N LEU A 65 0.77 9.08 -5.61
CA LEU A 65 -0.55 9.15 -6.21
C LEU A 65 -1.58 9.33 -5.10
N GLU A 66 -2.49 10.30 -5.25
CA GLU A 66 -3.60 10.45 -4.32
C GLU A 66 -4.91 10.14 -5.03
N LEU A 67 -5.68 9.25 -4.43
CA LEU A 67 -6.99 8.85 -4.90
C LEU A 67 -8.06 9.35 -3.95
N ASN A 68 -9.18 9.79 -4.51
CA ASN A 68 -10.39 10.05 -3.75
C ASN A 68 -11.49 9.09 -4.20
N HIS A 69 -12.05 8.37 -3.24
CA HIS A 69 -13.23 7.56 -3.42
C HIS A 69 -14.43 8.48 -3.23
N TYR A 70 -15.00 8.98 -4.33
CA TYR A 70 -16.21 9.79 -4.23
C TYR A 70 -17.38 8.90 -3.79
N ALA A 71 -17.78 9.07 -2.54
CA ALA A 71 -19.05 8.58 -2.00
C ALA A 71 -20.17 9.61 -2.25
N ASP A 72 -20.33 10.10 -3.48
CA ASP A 72 -21.54 10.85 -3.84
C ASP A 72 -22.64 9.83 -4.11
N GLN A 73 -23.55 9.67 -3.14
CA GLN A 73 -24.93 9.12 -3.11
C GLN A 73 -25.31 7.84 -3.91
N ASP A 74 -24.54 7.40 -4.89
CA ASP A 74 -24.94 6.42 -5.91
C ASP A 74 -24.04 5.15 -5.97
N ASN A 75 -23.09 4.96 -5.05
CA ASN A 75 -22.21 3.77 -5.04
C ASN A 75 -21.56 3.48 -6.43
N SER A 76 -21.27 4.51 -7.22
CA SER A 76 -20.90 4.37 -8.64
C SER A 76 -19.51 3.76 -8.86
N GLY A 77 -18.70 3.58 -7.81
CA GLY A 77 -17.38 2.96 -7.88
C GLY A 77 -16.34 3.79 -8.64
N VAL A 78 -16.61 5.08 -8.90
CA VAL A 78 -15.71 5.95 -9.65
C VAL A 78 -14.53 6.39 -8.77
N ILE A 79 -13.32 5.98 -9.17
CA ILE A 79 -12.06 6.41 -8.56
C ILE A 79 -11.58 7.67 -9.26
N ARG A 80 -11.31 8.74 -8.50
CA ARG A 80 -10.73 9.98 -9.02
C ARG A 80 -9.30 10.16 -8.54
N VAL A 81 -8.38 10.42 -9.46
CA VAL A 81 -7.02 10.86 -9.13
C VAL A 81 -7.07 12.34 -8.73
N THR A 82 -6.71 12.65 -7.49
CA THR A 82 -6.62 14.03 -6.98
C THR A 82 -5.20 14.59 -7.05
N ARG A 83 -4.19 13.70 -7.03
CA ARG A 83 -2.79 14.01 -7.32
C ARG A 83 -2.24 12.92 -8.24
N ASP A 84 -1.71 13.35 -9.38
CA ASP A 84 -1.06 12.47 -10.35
C ASP A 84 0.47 12.46 -10.15
N LEU A 85 1.13 11.50 -10.79
CA LEU A 85 2.58 11.32 -10.78
C LEU A 85 3.33 12.54 -11.34
N GLU A 86 4.42 12.91 -10.69
CA GLU A 86 5.31 13.98 -11.16
C GLU A 86 6.29 13.48 -12.21
N PHE A 87 6.75 12.23 -12.10
CA PHE A 87 7.70 11.64 -13.03
C PHE A 87 7.02 10.83 -14.12
N SER A 88 7.56 10.93 -15.34
CA SER A 88 7.18 9.99 -16.40
C SER A 88 7.62 8.58 -16.04
N ILE A 89 6.69 7.64 -16.11
CA ILE A 89 6.94 6.21 -15.91
C ILE A 89 7.23 5.44 -17.21
N ALA A 90 7.20 6.10 -18.37
CA ALA A 90 7.39 5.44 -19.66
C ALA A 90 8.77 4.78 -19.76
N GLY A 91 8.80 3.48 -20.09
CA GLY A 91 10.01 2.67 -20.18
C GLY A 91 10.75 2.46 -18.84
N ARG A 92 10.11 2.73 -17.70
CA ARG A 92 10.69 2.57 -16.35
C ARG A 92 10.09 1.38 -15.61
N ASP A 93 10.87 0.81 -14.70
CA ASP A 93 10.35 -0.14 -13.72
C ASP A 93 9.62 0.62 -12.61
N VAL A 94 8.35 0.26 -12.39
CA VAL A 94 7.47 0.92 -11.41
C VAL A 94 7.15 -0.08 -10.31
N LEU A 95 7.41 0.31 -9.06
CA LEU A 95 7.03 -0.47 -7.89
C LEU A 95 5.99 0.32 -7.09
N ILE A 96 4.76 -0.17 -7.11
CA ILE A 96 3.66 0.40 -6.31
C ILE A 96 3.84 -0.08 -4.88
N ILE A 97 3.88 0.87 -3.94
CA ILE A 97 3.93 0.62 -2.50
C ILE A 97 2.55 0.89 -1.92
N GLU A 98 1.91 -0.16 -1.39
CA GLU A 98 0.57 -0.11 -0.81
C GLU A 98 0.58 -0.61 0.64
N ASN A 99 -0.26 -0.04 1.49
CA ASN A 99 -0.38 -0.52 2.87
C ASN A 99 -1.25 -1.79 2.95
N ILE A 100 -2.39 -1.81 2.27
CA ILE A 100 -3.31 -2.96 2.31
C ILE A 100 -3.99 -3.23 0.96
N ILE A 101 -4.04 -4.49 0.56
CA ILE A 101 -4.84 -4.97 -0.58
C ILE A 101 -5.97 -5.86 -0.06
N ARG A 102 -7.22 -5.43 -0.31
CA ARG A 102 -8.46 -6.17 0.01
C ARG A 102 -9.09 -6.80 -1.23
N THR A 103 -9.90 -6.04 -1.97
CA THR A 103 -10.62 -6.54 -3.16
C THR A 103 -9.84 -6.42 -4.46
N GLY A 104 -8.79 -5.61 -4.48
CA GLY A 104 -7.99 -5.35 -5.68
C GLY A 104 -8.64 -4.43 -6.73
N LEU A 105 -9.88 -3.96 -6.54
CA LEU A 105 -10.58 -3.11 -7.52
C LEU A 105 -9.84 -1.80 -7.80
N THR A 106 -9.41 -1.10 -6.75
CA THR A 106 -8.60 0.13 -6.88
C THR A 106 -7.30 -0.14 -7.61
N HIS A 107 -6.63 -1.24 -7.28
CA HIS A 107 -5.37 -1.64 -7.91
C HIS A 107 -5.55 -1.99 -9.38
N SER A 108 -6.63 -2.69 -9.75
CA SER A 108 -6.93 -2.99 -11.15
C SER A 108 -7.15 -1.72 -11.97
N TYR A 109 -7.90 -0.75 -11.44
CA TYR A 109 -8.06 0.57 -12.06
C TYR A 109 -6.71 1.28 -12.23
N LEU A 110 -5.88 1.30 -11.17
CA LEU A 110 -4.56 1.91 -11.19
C LEU A 110 -3.63 1.27 -12.22
N LEU A 111 -3.56 -0.07 -12.25
CA LEU A 111 -2.73 -0.79 -13.20
C LEU A 111 -3.14 -0.49 -14.64
N LYS A 112 -4.44 -0.39 -14.92
CA LYS A 112 -4.93 0.03 -16.25
C LYS A 112 -4.50 1.46 -16.58
N ASN A 113 -4.64 2.40 -15.63
CA ASN A 113 -4.25 3.80 -15.83
C ASN A 113 -2.73 3.96 -16.04
N LEU A 114 -1.93 3.34 -15.19
CA LEU A 114 -0.47 3.40 -15.22
C LEU A 114 0.09 2.61 -16.41
N GLY A 115 -0.49 1.46 -16.74
CA GLY A 115 -0.11 0.65 -17.90
C GLY A 115 -0.25 1.39 -19.23
N ALA A 116 -1.27 2.25 -19.36
CA ALA A 116 -1.46 3.11 -20.53
C ALA A 116 -0.33 4.15 -20.73
N ARG A 117 0.52 4.37 -19.71
CA ARG A 117 1.69 5.25 -19.77
C ARG A 117 2.96 4.52 -20.23
N ASN A 118 2.84 3.26 -20.64
CA ASN A 118 3.90 2.41 -21.18
C ASN A 118 5.14 2.23 -20.28
N PRO A 119 4.99 1.86 -18.99
CA PRO A 119 6.14 1.48 -18.18
C PRO A 119 6.79 0.20 -18.71
N LYS A 120 8.07 -0.01 -18.36
CA LYS A 120 8.79 -1.26 -18.67
C LYS A 120 8.21 -2.43 -17.88
N SER A 121 7.90 -2.20 -16.61
CA SER A 121 7.25 -3.17 -15.72
C SER A 121 6.44 -2.44 -14.64
N ILE A 122 5.42 -3.11 -14.11
CA ILE A 122 4.71 -2.67 -12.90
C ILE A 122 4.64 -3.85 -11.95
N SER A 123 5.12 -3.66 -10.73
CA SER A 123 5.03 -4.63 -9.63
C SER A 123 4.37 -3.96 -8.42
N ILE A 124 3.74 -4.77 -7.57
CA ILE A 124 3.14 -4.30 -6.31
C ILE A 124 3.87 -4.92 -5.13
N CYS A 125 4.25 -4.07 -4.18
CA CYS A 125 4.68 -4.43 -2.84
C CYS A 125 3.65 -3.92 -1.83
N THR A 126 3.00 -4.84 -1.11
CA THR A 126 2.00 -4.50 -0.11
C THR A 126 2.44 -4.93 1.28
N LEU A 127 2.13 -4.12 2.30
CA LEU A 127 2.37 -4.52 3.69
C LEU A 127 1.38 -5.59 4.12
N LEU A 128 0.09 -5.43 3.83
CA LEU A 128 -0.99 -6.33 4.24
C LEU A 128 -1.78 -6.87 3.04
N HIS A 129 -1.95 -8.18 3.00
CA HIS A 129 -2.77 -8.84 2.00
C HIS A 129 -3.86 -9.67 2.68
N ILE A 130 -5.11 -9.48 2.27
CA ILE A 130 -6.25 -10.23 2.82
C ILE A 130 -6.42 -11.54 2.03
N SER A 131 -6.15 -12.68 2.68
CA SER A 131 -5.99 -13.99 2.04
C SER A 131 -7.26 -14.58 1.40
N ASP A 132 -8.45 -14.14 1.82
CA ASP A 132 -9.73 -14.73 1.37
C ASP A 132 -10.29 -14.12 0.07
N ASN A 133 -9.67 -13.07 -0.45
CA ASN A 133 -10.08 -12.51 -1.73
C ASN A 133 -9.29 -13.17 -2.86
N LYS A 134 -10.00 -13.91 -3.73
CA LYS A 134 -9.49 -14.22 -5.08
C LYS A 134 -9.24 -12.89 -5.77
N LEU A 135 -8.01 -12.39 -5.65
CA LEU A 135 -7.62 -11.15 -6.30
C LEU A 135 -7.92 -11.29 -7.79
N LEU A 136 -8.35 -10.17 -8.39
CA LEU A 136 -8.11 -9.95 -9.82
C LEU A 136 -6.62 -10.24 -10.10
N ASP A 137 -6.27 -10.61 -11.33
CA ASP A 137 -4.89 -10.94 -11.70
C ASP A 137 -3.96 -9.71 -11.52
N LEU A 138 -3.51 -9.49 -10.28
CA LEU A 138 -2.70 -8.36 -9.84
C LEU A 138 -1.24 -8.84 -9.68
N PRO A 139 -0.26 -8.08 -10.16
CA PRO A 139 1.17 -8.39 -10.03
C PRO A 139 1.68 -8.09 -8.61
N VAL A 140 1.06 -8.71 -7.59
CA VAL A 140 1.50 -8.65 -6.19
C VAL A 140 2.66 -9.62 -6.02
N HIS A 141 3.87 -9.09 -6.12
CA HIS A 141 5.10 -9.89 -6.03
C HIS A 141 5.70 -9.90 -4.62
N TYR A 142 5.37 -8.89 -3.81
CA TYR A 142 5.95 -8.72 -2.50
C TYR A 142 4.84 -8.44 -1.47
N THR A 143 4.63 -9.38 -0.56
CA THR A 143 3.61 -9.28 0.49
C THR A 143 4.29 -9.28 1.86
N GLY A 144 4.02 -8.27 2.69
CA GLY A 144 4.50 -8.22 4.07
C GLY A 144 3.84 -9.31 4.92
N PHE A 145 2.55 -9.18 5.18
CA PHE A 145 1.78 -10.08 6.02
C PHE A 145 0.49 -10.47 5.33
N GLU A 146 0.14 -11.73 5.46
CA GLU A 146 -1.19 -12.21 5.17
C GLU A 146 -2.05 -12.09 6.42
N ILE A 147 -3.24 -11.51 6.28
CA ILE A 147 -4.19 -11.30 7.38
C ILE A 147 -5.60 -11.72 6.98
N GLU A 148 -6.42 -12.05 7.97
CA GLU A 148 -7.86 -12.21 7.79
C GLU A 148 -8.52 -10.85 7.47
N ASP A 149 -9.75 -10.87 6.93
CA ASP A 149 -10.53 -9.66 6.60
C ASP A 149 -11.09 -8.98 7.86
N ASN A 150 -10.18 -8.48 8.70
CA ASN A 150 -10.47 -7.73 9.91
C ASN A 150 -10.23 -6.23 9.65
N PHE A 151 -11.03 -5.40 10.31
CA PHE A 151 -10.81 -3.95 10.27
C PHE A 151 -9.63 -3.58 11.20
N VAL A 152 -8.60 -2.97 10.61
CA VAL A 152 -7.31 -2.70 11.26
C VAL A 152 -6.89 -1.25 11.13
N VAL A 153 -6.20 -0.74 12.15
CA VAL A 153 -5.67 0.62 12.20
C VAL A 153 -4.21 0.61 12.65
N GLY A 154 -3.52 1.73 12.42
CA GLY A 154 -2.12 1.89 12.78
C GLY A 154 -1.17 1.72 11.60
N TYR A 155 0.05 2.20 11.79
CA TYR A 155 1.11 2.18 10.78
C TYR A 155 0.66 2.75 9.42
N GLY A 156 -0.05 3.87 9.46
CA GLY A 156 -0.62 4.55 8.30
C GLY A 156 -2.09 4.24 8.01
N LEU A 157 -2.61 3.10 8.47
CA LEU A 157 -4.04 2.76 8.39
C LEU A 157 -4.84 3.58 9.41
N ASP A 158 -6.08 3.93 9.06
CA ASP A 158 -6.89 4.84 9.86
C ASP A 158 -8.34 4.40 10.05
N TYR A 159 -8.94 5.01 11.06
CA TYR A 159 -10.38 5.18 11.17
C TYR A 159 -10.67 6.66 11.37
N GLN A 160 -11.40 7.27 10.44
CA GLN A 160 -11.72 8.72 10.46
C GLN A 160 -10.47 9.60 10.64
N GLU A 161 -9.39 9.31 9.91
CA GLU A 161 -8.09 9.98 9.98
C GLU A 161 -7.33 9.84 11.32
N LYS A 162 -7.84 9.05 12.26
CA LYS A 162 -7.16 8.73 13.54
C LYS A 162 -6.26 7.49 13.39
N TYR A 163 -5.40 7.27 14.39
CA TYR A 163 -4.57 6.08 14.59
C TYR A 163 -3.43 5.82 13.58
N ARG A 164 -3.34 6.58 12.46
CA ARG A 164 -2.24 6.43 11.49
C ARG A 164 -0.85 6.42 12.11
N ASN A 165 -0.66 7.16 13.20
CA ASN A 165 0.61 7.35 13.89
C ASN A 165 1.00 6.24 14.88
N LEU A 166 0.16 5.21 15.07
CA LEU A 166 0.55 4.06 15.87
C LEU A 166 1.70 3.31 15.17
N PRO A 167 2.77 2.91 15.87
CA PRO A 167 3.92 2.24 15.26
C PRO A 167 3.68 0.74 15.01
N TYR A 168 2.47 0.25 15.30
CA TYR A 168 2.04 -1.14 15.17
C TYR A 168 0.66 -1.16 14.50
N ILE A 169 0.21 -2.37 14.12
CA ILE A 169 -1.12 -2.61 13.57
C ILE A 169 -1.97 -3.33 14.61
N ALA A 170 -3.16 -2.81 14.86
CA ALA A 170 -4.12 -3.35 15.78
C ALA A 170 -5.49 -3.52 15.13
N LEU A 171 -6.28 -4.44 15.68
CA LEU A 171 -7.71 -4.53 15.39
C LEU A 171 -8.42 -3.27 15.87
N TYR A 172 -9.49 -2.91 15.18
CA TYR A 172 -10.42 -1.90 15.64
C TYR A 172 -11.80 -2.55 15.78
N GLU A 173 -12.36 -2.49 16.99
CA GLU A 173 -13.45 -3.37 17.45
C GLU A 173 -14.81 -3.04 16.82
N GLU A 174 -14.99 -1.82 16.35
CA GLU A 174 -16.12 -1.47 15.48
C GLU A 174 -15.76 -1.79 14.03
N ASN A 175 -16.40 -2.79 13.43
CA ASN A 175 -16.35 -2.96 11.98
C ASN A 175 -17.37 -2.01 11.35
N PRO A 176 -16.98 -0.87 10.73
CA PRO A 176 -17.94 0.07 10.17
C PRO A 176 -18.56 -0.44 8.86
N GLN A 177 -18.15 -1.64 8.40
CA GLN A 177 -18.65 -2.32 7.21
C GLN A 177 -19.74 -3.35 7.55
N GLN A 178 -20.24 -3.38 8.80
CA GLN A 178 -21.48 -4.04 9.21
C GLN A 178 -22.60 -3.03 9.45
#